data_AF-A0A7G3V1Y1-F1
#
_entry.id   AF-A0A7G3V1Y1-F1
#
_cell.length_a   1.000
_cell.length_b   1.000
_cell.length_c   1.000
_cell.angle_alpha   90.00
_cell.angle_beta   90.00
_cell.angle_gamma   90.00
#
_symmetry.space_group_name_H-M   'P 1'
#
loop_
_entity.id
_entity.type
_entity.pdbx_description
1 polymer ?
#
loop_
_entity_poly.entity_id
_entity_poly.type
_entity_poly.pdbx_seq_one_letter_code
_entity_poly.pdbx_strand_id
1 'polypeptide(L)'
;MLLLQYLLVTEFQVSKCGSHIVKMSRDVLYPKRTKFTKYSKGRCSRGRKPDGTQLGFGRYGTKSCRAGRLSYRAIEAARRATIGQFHRAMSGQFRRNYKIWVRVLADLPITGKPTEVRMGRGKGNPTGWIARVSTGQIPFEMDGVSLSNARQAATLAAQKPCSSTKFVLWS
;
A
#
# COMPACT_ATOMS: atom_id res chain seq x y z
N MET A 1 -0.93 24.28 1.84
CA MET A 1 -0.45 24.20 0.44
C MET A 1 1.00 23.75 0.49
N LEU A 2 1.41 22.50 0.32
CA LEU A 2 1.18 21.53 -0.75
C LEU A 2 1.41 20.13 -0.16
N LEU A 3 0.39 19.27 -0.14
CA LEU A 3 0.54 17.81 0.01
C LEU A 3 -0.66 17.08 -0.63
N LEU A 4 -1.24 17.70 -1.66
CA LEU A 4 -2.09 17.04 -2.64
C LEU A 4 -1.17 16.61 -3.78
N GLN A 5 -0.70 15.36 -3.77
CA GLN A 5 -0.23 14.56 -4.91
C GLN A 5 0.69 13.44 -4.43
N TYR A 6 0.18 12.44 -3.73
CA TYR A 6 0.75 11.08 -3.77
C TYR A 6 -0.37 10.06 -3.62
N LEU A 7 -1.38 10.16 -4.51
CA LEU A 7 -2.22 9.02 -4.81
C LEU A 7 -1.56 8.27 -5.95
N LEU A 8 -1.01 7.09 -5.64
CA LEU A 8 -0.84 6.06 -6.67
C LEU A 8 -2.25 5.56 -7.00
N VAL A 9 -2.92 6.28 -7.91
CA VAL A 9 -4.06 5.72 -8.63
C VAL A 9 -3.48 4.75 -9.65
N THR A 10 -3.47 3.47 -9.32
CA THR A 10 -3.24 2.45 -10.34
C THR A 10 -4.57 2.19 -11.04
N GLU A 11 -4.83 2.93 -12.11
CA GLU A 11 -5.87 2.54 -13.07
C GLU A 11 -5.29 1.41 -13.93
N PHE A 12 -5.85 0.20 -13.83
CA PHE A 12 -5.43 -0.91 -14.65
C PHE A 12 -6.48 -1.13 -15.75
N GLN A 13 -6.22 -0.61 -16.95
CA GLN A 13 -6.99 -0.94 -18.15
C GLN A 13 -6.45 -2.24 -18.73
N VAL A 14 -7.19 -3.33 -18.64
CA VAL A 14 -6.88 -4.56 -19.40
C VAL A 14 -7.62 -4.48 -20.74
N SER A 15 -7.01 -3.88 -21.75
CA SER A 15 -7.48 -3.99 -23.13
C SER A 15 -6.95 -5.29 -23.76
N LYS A 16 -7.86 -6.14 -24.27
CA LYS A 16 -7.53 -7.39 -24.97
C LYS A 16 -7.29 -7.22 -26.49
N CYS A 17 -7.19 -5.99 -27.00
CA CYS A 17 -6.79 -5.74 -28.38
C CYS A 17 -5.36 -5.24 -28.40
N GLY A 18 -4.55 -5.80 -29.29
CA GLY A 18 -3.09 -5.62 -29.37
C GLY A 18 -2.64 -4.15 -29.34
N SER A 19 -1.39 -3.99 -28.89
CA SER A 19 -0.63 -2.74 -28.73
C SER A 19 -1.23 -1.71 -27.75
N HIS A 20 -0.39 -1.24 -26.84
CA HIS A 20 -0.68 -0.28 -25.77
C HIS A 20 -1.25 -0.86 -24.47
N ILE A 21 -0.50 -1.77 -23.85
CA ILE A 21 -0.36 -1.69 -22.39
C ILE A 21 0.36 -0.37 -22.11
N VAL A 22 -0.37 0.70 -21.82
CA VAL A 22 0.24 1.89 -21.22
C VAL A 22 0.71 1.46 -19.83
N LYS A 23 1.95 0.98 -19.74
CA LYS A 23 2.67 0.87 -18.46
C LYS A 23 2.81 2.30 -17.96
N MET A 24 1.84 2.78 -17.18
CA MET A 24 1.99 3.97 -16.36
C MET A 24 3.30 3.80 -15.57
N SER A 25 4.21 4.71 -15.84
CA SER A 25 5.63 4.51 -15.68
C SER A 25 6.05 4.61 -14.22
N ARG A 26 6.64 3.50 -13.72
CA ARG A 26 7.43 3.37 -12.48
C ARG A 26 6.61 3.26 -11.19
N ASP A 27 6.12 2.05 -10.91
CA ASP A 27 5.61 1.53 -9.61
C ASP A 27 6.69 1.63 -8.51
N VAL A 28 7.02 2.83 -8.09
CA VAL A 28 7.98 3.06 -6.99
C VAL A 28 7.16 3.48 -5.78
N LEU A 29 6.88 2.53 -4.87
CA LEU A 29 6.20 2.76 -3.58
C LEU A 29 7.07 3.52 -2.56
N TYR A 30 8.19 4.10 -3.00
CA TYR A 30 9.16 4.82 -2.19
C TYR A 30 9.66 6.09 -2.92
N PRO A 31 10.11 7.12 -2.18
CA PRO A 31 10.54 8.37 -2.79
C PRO A 31 11.87 8.20 -3.55
N LYS A 32 11.93 8.74 -4.78
CA LYS A 32 13.17 8.74 -5.60
C LYS A 32 14.25 9.66 -5.06
N ARG A 33 13.85 10.77 -4.42
CA ARG A 33 14.74 11.76 -3.80
C ARG A 33 14.20 12.10 -2.43
N THR A 34 15.07 12.18 -1.44
CA THR A 34 14.73 12.62 -0.08
C THR A 34 15.74 13.66 0.38
N LYS A 35 15.29 14.66 1.16
CA LYS A 35 16.17 15.68 1.72
C LYS A 35 17.22 15.08 2.66
N PHE A 36 16.81 14.08 3.43
CA PHE A 36 17.67 13.36 4.37
C PHE A 36 17.61 11.86 4.09
N THR A 37 18.76 11.21 4.06
CA THR A 37 18.82 9.76 3.79
C THR A 37 18.70 8.91 5.07
N LYS A 38 19.02 9.49 6.24
CA LYS A 38 19.05 8.79 7.54
C LYS A 38 18.11 9.43 8.56
N TYR A 39 16.92 8.86 8.74
CA TYR A 39 15.93 9.36 9.72
C TYR A 39 16.05 8.67 11.09
N SER A 40 15.65 9.34 12.15
CA SER A 40 15.44 8.69 13.45
C SER A 40 14.28 7.69 13.34
N LYS A 41 14.40 6.52 13.99
CA LYS A 41 13.42 5.42 13.85
C LYS A 41 12.01 5.85 14.30
N GLY A 42 11.93 6.74 15.29
CA GLY A 42 10.69 7.19 15.92
C GLY A 42 9.89 6.06 16.57
N ARG A 43 8.78 6.38 17.24
CA ARG A 43 7.82 5.39 17.77
C ARG A 43 6.61 5.30 16.84
N CYS A 44 5.93 4.16 16.83
CA CYS A 44 4.60 4.07 16.21
C CYS A 44 3.60 4.87 17.05
N SER A 45 2.60 5.47 16.41
CA SER A 45 1.53 6.17 17.11
C SER A 45 0.78 5.20 18.02
N ARG A 46 0.46 5.64 19.24
CA ARG A 46 -0.39 4.88 20.17
C ARG A 46 -1.88 5.17 19.95
N GLY A 47 -2.20 6.34 19.39
CA GLY A 47 -3.56 6.77 19.12
C GLY A 47 -4.02 6.52 17.69
N ARG A 48 -5.33 6.67 17.49
CA ARG A 48 -5.96 6.78 16.18
C ARG A 48 -5.67 8.17 15.62
N LYS A 49 -5.25 8.25 14.36
CA LYS A 49 -5.15 9.53 13.66
C LYS A 49 -6.56 10.06 13.37
N PRO A 50 -6.82 11.38 13.45
CA PRO A 50 -8.08 11.95 12.98
C PRO A 50 -8.26 11.69 11.47
N ASP A 51 -7.17 11.83 10.72
CA ASP A 51 -7.20 11.79 9.26
C ASP A 51 -7.03 10.37 8.69
N GLY A 52 -7.61 10.13 7.51
CA GLY A 52 -7.41 8.90 6.75
C GLY A 52 -8.10 7.67 7.32
N THR A 53 -9.13 7.87 8.15
CA THR A 53 -9.92 6.79 8.76
C THR A 53 -11.24 6.50 8.05
N GLN A 54 -11.65 7.39 7.15
CA GLN A 54 -12.78 7.25 6.22
C GLN A 54 -12.26 6.95 4.80
N LEU A 55 -13.09 6.28 4.01
CA LEU A 55 -12.80 5.99 2.60
C LEU A 55 -12.82 7.30 1.80
N GLY A 56 -11.91 7.43 0.83
CA GLY A 56 -11.75 8.67 0.04
C GLY A 56 -12.09 8.52 -1.44
N PHE A 57 -11.81 7.35 -2.04
CA PHE A 57 -11.93 7.12 -3.48
C PHE A 57 -12.78 5.89 -3.81
N GLY A 58 -12.55 4.78 -3.12
CA GLY A 58 -13.17 3.49 -3.48
C GLY A 58 -14.31 3.06 -2.56
N ARG A 59 -15.32 2.38 -3.11
CA ARG A 59 -16.49 1.86 -2.37
C ARG A 59 -16.14 0.88 -1.26
N TYR A 60 -15.01 0.20 -1.38
CA TYR A 60 -14.53 -0.75 -0.38
C TYR A 60 -13.10 -0.43 0.03
N GLY A 61 -12.71 -0.84 1.23
CA GLY A 61 -11.33 -0.74 1.64
C GLY A 61 -10.95 -1.68 2.77
N THR A 62 -9.67 -1.62 3.11
CA THR A 62 -9.10 -2.33 4.26
C THR A 62 -8.60 -1.31 5.26
N LYS A 63 -8.99 -1.48 6.53
CA LYS A 63 -8.65 -0.61 7.66
C LYS A 63 -7.67 -1.34 8.57
N SER A 64 -6.63 -0.66 9.03
CA SER A 64 -5.69 -1.24 9.99
C SER A 64 -6.28 -1.25 11.40
N CYS A 65 -6.23 -2.40 12.07
CA CYS A 65 -6.72 -2.55 13.46
C CYS A 65 -5.67 -2.16 14.50
N ARG A 66 -4.39 -2.10 14.12
CA ARG A 66 -3.28 -1.83 15.05
C ARG A 66 -2.21 -0.98 14.39
N ALA A 67 -1.70 -0.01 15.12
CA ALA A 67 -0.56 0.79 14.67
C ALA A 67 0.69 -0.08 14.45
N GLY A 68 1.41 0.20 13.37
CA GLY A 68 2.54 -0.62 12.95
C GLY A 68 3.40 0.04 11.87
N ARG A 69 4.42 -0.70 11.46
CA ARG A 69 5.28 -0.34 10.32
C ARG A 69 5.04 -1.35 9.21
N LEU A 70 4.66 -0.85 8.03
CA LEU A 70 4.52 -1.67 6.84
C LEU A 70 5.75 -1.47 5.96
N SER A 71 6.40 -2.56 5.57
CA SER A 71 7.48 -2.49 4.59
C SER A 71 6.91 -2.25 3.19
N TYR A 72 7.67 -1.58 2.33
CA TYR A 72 7.26 -1.38 0.93
C TYR A 72 6.96 -2.73 0.23
N ARG A 73 7.72 -3.79 0.57
CA ARG A 73 7.51 -5.15 0.04
C ARG A 73 6.16 -5.73 0.47
N ALA A 74 5.77 -5.54 1.73
CA ALA A 74 4.48 -6.01 2.22
C ALA A 74 3.31 -5.27 1.55
N ILE A 75 3.45 -3.96 1.35
CA ILE A 75 2.45 -3.14 0.64
C ILE A 75 2.30 -3.63 -0.80
N GLU A 76 3.43 -3.87 -1.49
CA GLU A 76 3.42 -4.38 -2.87
C GLU A 76 2.86 -5.79 -2.97
N ALA A 77 3.19 -6.68 -2.01
CA ALA A 77 2.66 -8.04 -1.97
C ALA A 77 1.14 -8.04 -1.80
N ALA A 78 0.61 -7.20 -0.90
CA ALA A 78 -0.83 -7.02 -0.71
C ALA A 78 -1.49 -6.47 -1.98
N ARG A 79 -0.90 -5.45 -2.61
CA ARG A 79 -1.38 -4.88 -3.88
C ARG A 79 -1.44 -5.95 -4.98
N ARG A 80 -0.34 -6.69 -5.20
CA ARG A 80 -0.28 -7.77 -6.20
C ARG A 80 -1.28 -8.89 -5.92
N ALA A 81 -1.51 -9.24 -4.66
CA ALA A 81 -2.52 -10.24 -4.29
C ALA A 81 -3.94 -9.77 -4.68
N THR A 82 -4.28 -8.51 -4.40
CA THR A 82 -5.59 -7.95 -4.79
C THR A 82 -5.77 -7.87 -6.31
N ILE A 83 -4.77 -7.37 -7.03
CA ILE A 83 -4.75 -7.33 -8.51
C ILE A 83 -4.89 -8.74 -9.07
N GLY A 84 -4.10 -9.69 -8.57
CA GLY A 84 -4.14 -11.09 -9.02
C GLY A 84 -5.50 -11.73 -8.78
N GLN A 85 -6.17 -11.42 -7.67
CA GLN A 85 -7.51 -11.91 -7.39
C GLN A 85 -8.54 -11.34 -8.38
N PHE A 86 -8.48 -10.03 -8.65
CA PHE A 86 -9.40 -9.41 -9.61
C PHE A 86 -9.15 -9.89 -11.04
N HIS A 87 -7.90 -10.08 -11.43
CA HIS A 87 -7.54 -10.68 -12.72
C HIS A 87 -8.19 -12.07 -12.88
N ARG A 88 -8.06 -12.94 -11.87
CA ARG A 88 -8.66 -14.28 -11.89
C ARG A 88 -10.18 -14.24 -11.98
N ALA A 89 -10.81 -13.37 -11.19
CA ALA A 89 -12.27 -13.21 -11.18
C ALA A 89 -12.84 -12.65 -12.49
N MET A 90 -12.01 -11.97 -13.30
CA MET A 90 -12.41 -11.35 -14.56
C MET A 90 -12.04 -12.17 -15.80
N SER A 91 -11.34 -13.30 -15.68
CA SER A 91 -10.88 -14.12 -16.82
C SER A 91 -12.00 -14.62 -17.76
N GLY A 92 -13.28 -14.45 -17.42
CA GLY A 92 -14.44 -14.75 -18.28
C GLY A 92 -15.38 -13.58 -18.58
N GLN A 93 -15.22 -12.40 -17.95
CA GLN A 93 -16.14 -11.28 -18.10
C GLN A 93 -15.46 -10.17 -18.90
N PHE A 94 -15.90 -10.01 -20.15
CA PHE A 94 -15.40 -9.00 -21.07
C PHE A 94 -15.65 -7.59 -20.49
N ARG A 95 -14.57 -6.82 -20.24
CA ARG A 95 -14.57 -5.36 -20.03
C ARG A 95 -15.15 -4.82 -18.72
N ARG A 96 -14.66 -5.26 -17.55
CA ARG A 96 -14.81 -4.46 -16.31
C ARG A 96 -13.47 -3.87 -15.88
N ASN A 97 -13.48 -2.56 -15.67
CA ASN A 97 -12.36 -1.84 -15.07
C ASN A 97 -12.53 -1.88 -13.55
N TYR A 98 -11.50 -2.35 -12.85
CA TYR A 98 -11.41 -2.20 -11.40
C TYR A 98 -10.31 -1.18 -11.10
N LYS A 99 -10.49 -0.44 -10.02
CA LYS A 99 -9.51 0.55 -9.55
C LYS A 99 -9.05 0.16 -8.16
N ILE A 100 -7.75 0.26 -7.92
CA ILE A 100 -7.15 0.02 -6.61
C ILE A 100 -6.33 1.25 -6.27
N TRP A 101 -6.51 1.74 -5.06
CA TRP A 101 -5.73 2.81 -4.50
C TRP A 101 -4.90 2.30 -3.33
N VAL A 102 -3.61 2.63 -3.37
CA VAL A 102 -2.72 2.48 -2.22
C VAL A 102 -2.60 3.86 -1.58
N ARG A 103 -3.17 4.03 -0.39
CA ARG A 103 -3.20 5.32 0.34
C ARG A 103 -1.98 5.56 1.22
N VAL A 104 -1.13 4.55 1.35
CA VAL A 104 0.04 4.56 2.23
C VAL A 104 1.30 4.46 1.39
N LEU A 105 2.19 5.44 1.53
CA LEU A 105 3.49 5.50 0.86
C LEU A 105 4.61 5.10 1.84
N ALA A 106 5.60 4.35 1.36
CA ALA A 106 6.78 4.01 2.17
C ALA A 106 7.82 5.14 2.07
N ASP A 107 7.65 6.15 2.92
CA ASP A 107 8.41 7.39 2.94
C ASP A 107 9.64 7.36 3.85
N LEU A 108 9.67 6.44 4.81
CA LEU A 108 10.70 6.40 5.84
C LEU A 108 11.76 5.34 5.54
N PRO A 109 13.05 5.70 5.38
CA PRO A 109 14.10 4.73 5.13
C PRO A 109 14.49 3.99 6.42
N ILE A 110 14.66 2.68 6.30
CA ILE A 110 15.30 1.83 7.31
C ILE A 110 16.79 1.78 7.01
N THR A 111 17.60 2.01 8.05
CA THR A 111 19.05 1.78 7.99
C THR A 111 19.44 0.52 8.77
N GLY A 112 20.38 -0.26 8.24
CA GLY A 112 20.95 -1.43 8.91
C GLY A 112 22.47 -1.42 8.84
N LYS A 113 23.13 -1.96 9.86
CA LYS A 113 24.53 -2.36 9.78
C LYS A 113 24.61 -3.80 9.27
N PRO A 114 25.71 -4.19 8.59
CA PRO A 114 25.94 -5.59 8.28
C PRO A 114 26.04 -6.41 9.57
N THR A 115 25.68 -7.68 9.50
CA THR A 115 25.59 -8.57 10.68
C THR A 115 26.95 -8.82 11.34
N GLU A 116 28.04 -8.72 10.57
CA GLU A 116 29.39 -9.08 10.98
C GLU A 116 30.09 -8.02 11.85
N VAL A 117 29.65 -6.75 11.79
CA VAL A 117 30.37 -5.65 12.45
C VAL A 117 29.91 -5.40 13.89
N ARG A 118 30.87 -5.08 14.77
CA ARG A 118 30.58 -4.64 16.14
C ARG A 118 29.84 -3.30 16.19
N MET A 119 29.19 -3.05 17.32
CA MET A 119 28.48 -1.79 17.61
C MET A 119 29.46 -0.59 17.64
N GLY A 120 28.95 0.63 17.45
CA GLY A 120 29.77 1.86 17.31
C GLY A 120 30.10 2.24 15.85
N ARG A 121 31.01 3.18 15.61
CA ARG A 121 31.40 3.64 14.23
C ARG A 121 30.23 4.19 13.39
N GLY A 122 29.29 4.89 14.02
CA GLY A 122 28.21 5.59 13.33
C GLY A 122 27.02 4.73 12.93
N LYS A 123 26.20 5.25 11.98
CA LYS A 123 24.93 4.66 11.54
C LYS A 123 25.06 4.00 10.18
N GLY A 124 24.46 2.82 10.03
CA GLY A 124 24.49 2.02 8.80
C GLY A 124 23.81 2.66 7.60
N ASN A 125 23.89 1.97 6.46
CA ASN A 125 23.34 2.43 5.19
C ASN A 125 21.83 2.15 5.10
N PRO A 126 21.06 2.95 4.33
CA PRO A 126 19.66 2.67 4.06
C PRO A 126 19.50 1.35 3.29
N THR A 127 18.66 0.44 3.77
CA THR A 127 18.43 -0.89 3.18
C THR A 127 17.00 -1.09 2.66
N GLY A 128 16.06 -0.26 3.06
CA GLY A 128 14.67 -0.36 2.61
C GLY A 128 13.81 0.80 3.08
N TRP A 129 12.52 0.72 2.74
CA TRP A 129 11.54 1.76 3.05
C TRP A 129 10.35 1.17 3.82
N ILE A 130 9.85 1.94 4.77
CA ILE A 130 8.65 1.64 5.54
C ILE A 130 7.67 2.79 5.49
N ALA A 131 6.41 2.44 5.67
CA ALA A 131 5.34 3.36 6.00
C ALA A 131 4.90 3.15 7.45
N ARG A 132 4.60 4.25 8.15
CA ARG A 132 3.94 4.19 9.47
C ARG A 132 2.44 4.19 9.26
N VAL A 133 1.77 3.17 9.79
CA VAL A 133 0.31 3.07 9.77
C VAL A 133 -0.20 3.20 11.19
N SER A 134 -1.22 4.05 11.36
CA SER A 134 -1.89 4.23 12.65
C SER A 134 -3.13 3.35 12.74
N THR A 135 -3.57 3.09 13.97
CA THR A 135 -4.83 2.38 14.21
C THR A 135 -5.98 3.13 13.53
N GLY A 136 -6.78 2.40 12.76
CA GLY A 136 -7.94 2.91 12.04
C GLY A 136 -7.66 3.58 10.69
N GLN A 137 -6.39 3.66 10.27
CA GLN A 137 -6.03 4.19 8.96
C GLN A 137 -6.36 3.17 7.85
N ILE A 138 -6.75 3.66 6.67
CA ILE A 138 -7.11 2.83 5.52
C ILE A 138 -5.93 2.76 4.53
N PRO A 139 -5.16 1.65 4.49
CA PRO A 139 -4.06 1.48 3.53
C PRO A 139 -4.49 1.23 2.09
N PHE A 140 -5.57 0.48 1.86
CA PHE A 140 -6.01 0.10 0.52
C PHE A 140 -7.49 0.38 0.31
N GLU A 141 -7.82 0.89 -0.87
CA GLU A 141 -9.18 1.05 -1.35
C GLU A 141 -9.35 0.39 -2.71
N MET A 142 -10.58 -0.02 -3.02
CA MET A 142 -10.92 -0.70 -4.26
C MET A 142 -12.32 -0.31 -4.72
N ASP A 143 -12.51 -0.26 -6.03
CA ASP A 143 -13.79 0.03 -6.70
C ASP A 143 -13.92 -0.74 -8.01
N GLY A 144 -15.15 -0.85 -8.51
CA GLY A 144 -15.46 -1.59 -9.75
C GLY A 144 -15.53 -3.11 -9.59
N VAL A 145 -15.71 -3.59 -8.34
CA VAL A 145 -15.77 -5.03 -8.00
C VAL A 145 -17.04 -5.37 -7.21
N SER A 146 -17.50 -6.61 -7.31
CA SER A 146 -18.62 -7.10 -6.48
C SER A 146 -18.18 -7.22 -5.02
N LEU A 147 -19.13 -7.11 -4.10
CA LEU A 147 -18.88 -7.22 -2.65
C LEU A 147 -18.17 -8.52 -2.27
N SER A 148 -18.58 -9.66 -2.87
CA SER A 148 -17.99 -10.98 -2.61
C SER A 148 -16.51 -11.01 -3.00
N ASN A 149 -16.19 -10.54 -4.20
CA ASN A 149 -14.82 -10.50 -4.71
C ASN A 149 -13.96 -9.48 -3.94
N ALA A 150 -14.52 -8.34 -3.56
CA ALA A 150 -13.86 -7.34 -2.73
C ALA A 150 -13.48 -7.89 -1.35
N ARG A 151 -14.41 -8.62 -0.70
CA ARG A 151 -14.18 -9.27 0.59
C ARG A 151 -13.12 -10.36 0.49
N GLN A 152 -13.17 -11.19 -0.54
CA GLN A 152 -12.17 -12.24 -0.75
C GLN A 152 -10.78 -11.64 -1.00
N ALA A 153 -10.69 -10.61 -1.85
CA ALA A 153 -9.44 -9.89 -2.09
C ALA A 153 -8.90 -9.23 -0.81
N ALA A 154 -9.77 -8.66 0.02
CA ALA A 154 -9.39 -8.09 1.32
C ALA A 154 -8.82 -9.14 2.27
N THR A 155 -9.40 -10.35 2.33
CA THR A 155 -8.88 -11.45 3.14
C THR A 155 -7.50 -11.91 2.65
N LEU A 156 -7.31 -12.07 1.34
CA LEU A 156 -6.01 -12.42 0.76
C LEU A 156 -4.97 -11.32 1.02
N ALA A 157 -5.39 -10.06 0.91
CA ALA A 157 -4.55 -8.92 1.23
C ALA A 157 -4.16 -8.94 2.71
N ALA A 158 -5.07 -9.23 3.63
CA ALA A 158 -4.83 -9.26 5.08
C ALA A 158 -3.75 -10.27 5.50
N GLN A 159 -3.55 -11.34 4.73
CA GLN A 159 -2.53 -12.36 5.01
C GLN A 159 -1.10 -11.92 4.64
N LYS A 160 -0.93 -10.84 3.85
CA LYS A 160 0.40 -10.37 3.40
C LYS A 160 1.08 -9.35 4.33
N PRO A 161 0.40 -8.30 4.84
CA PRO A 161 1.01 -7.35 5.75
C PRO A 161 1.06 -7.90 7.17
N CYS A 162 2.08 -7.50 7.92
CA CYS A 162 2.29 -7.92 9.31
C CYS A 162 1.32 -7.27 10.33
N SER A 163 0.15 -6.78 9.89
CA SER A 163 -0.81 -6.06 10.74
C SER A 163 -2.22 -6.58 10.54
N SER A 164 -2.97 -6.76 11.63
CA SER A 164 -4.40 -7.07 11.57
C SER A 164 -5.16 -5.98 10.82
N THR A 165 -5.99 -6.37 9.86
CA THR A 165 -6.84 -5.48 9.06
C THR A 165 -8.31 -5.88 9.17
N LYS A 166 -9.21 -4.93 8.93
CA LYS A 166 -10.66 -5.08 8.88
C LYS A 166 -11.19 -4.58 7.56
N PHE A 167 -12.11 -5.32 6.94
CA PHE A 167 -12.81 -4.87 5.74
C PHE A 167 -13.82 -3.77 6.08
N VAL A 168 -13.88 -2.72 5.27
CA VAL A 168 -14.78 -1.58 5.44
C VAL A 168 -15.50 -1.26 4.13
N LEU A 169 -16.73 -0.79 4.28
CA LEU A 169 -17.62 -0.33 3.20
C LEU A 169 -17.73 1.19 3.27
N TRP A 170 -17.98 1.83 2.13
CA TRP A 170 -18.36 3.23 2.09
C TRP A 170 -19.74 3.40 2.74
N SER A 171 -19.80 4.24 3.77
CA SER A 171 -21.06 4.69 4.40
C SER A 171 -21.33 6.12 3.98
#